data_AF-A0A3T0D1B3-F1
#
_entry.id   AF-A0A3T0D1B3-F1
#
_cell.length_a   1.000
_cell.length_b   1.000
_cell.length_c   1.000
_cell.angle_alpha   90.00
_cell.angle_beta   90.00
_cell.angle_gamma   90.00
#
_symmetry.space_group_name_H-M   'P 1'
#
loop_
_entity.id
_entity.type
_entity.pdbx_description
1 polymer ?
#
loop_
_entity_poly.entity_id
_entity_poly.type
_entity_poly.pdbx_seq_one_letter_code
_entity_poly.pdbx_strand_id
1 'polypeptide(L)'
;MAFEYLAWNLDMQIIWHESAVDFNDYRVKAHLAALVYGTGSTTETIVNGFVLSDPQLLTGYRTVQEAWNRLDREQRLYVLAFRNMLSKRFLGEEENFAHLVYSEMVLNAFMEILERYEETNGVEWAEIPMNAQLRFAREAKTMIDEKIVSEDNSLLWEIRKEDE
;
A
#
# COMPACT_ATOMS: atom_id res chain seq x y z
N MET A 1 25.32 -11.64 -5.44
CA MET A 1 25.54 -10.19 -5.28
C MET A 1 25.25 -9.89 -3.82
N ALA A 2 26.23 -9.39 -3.08
CA ALA A 2 26.14 -9.25 -1.62
C ALA A 2 25.22 -8.07 -1.27
N PHE A 3 24.14 -8.34 -0.53
CA PHE A 3 23.40 -7.31 0.19
C PHE A 3 24.35 -6.77 1.27
N GLU A 4 24.93 -5.59 1.04
CA GLU A 4 25.67 -4.88 2.07
C GLU A 4 24.73 -4.66 3.25
N TYR A 5 25.11 -5.23 4.38
CA TYR A 5 24.32 -5.23 5.60
C TYR A 5 24.04 -3.79 6.03
N LEU A 6 22.76 -3.41 6.12
CA LEU A 6 22.34 -2.45 7.13
C LEU A 6 22.95 -2.94 8.46
N ALA A 7 23.93 -2.19 8.97
CA ALA A 7 24.54 -2.51 10.26
C ALA A 7 23.49 -2.20 11.32
N TRP A 8 22.65 -3.19 11.65
CA TRP A 8 21.71 -3.18 12.75
C TRP A 8 22.48 -3.23 14.08
N ASN A 9 23.37 -2.26 14.32
CA ASN A 9 24.12 -2.12 15.57
C ASN A 9 23.23 -1.60 16.70
N LEU A 10 21.98 -1.27 16.40
CA LEU A 10 20.97 -0.78 17.32
C LEU A 10 19.92 -1.87 17.55
N ASP A 11 19.64 -2.16 18.82
CA ASP A 11 18.47 -2.96 19.20
C ASP A 11 17.21 -2.14 18.88
N MET A 12 16.60 -2.46 17.74
CA MET A 12 15.41 -1.79 17.23
C MET A 12 14.18 -2.04 18.11
N GLN A 13 14.19 -3.10 18.92
CA GLN A 13 13.09 -3.41 19.82
C GLN A 13 13.01 -2.39 20.96
N ILE A 14 14.11 -1.72 21.31
CA ILE A 14 14.09 -0.63 22.30
C ILE A 14 13.25 0.55 21.81
N ILE A 15 13.30 0.83 20.51
CA ILE A 15 12.53 1.93 19.90
C ILE A 15 11.06 1.53 19.79
N TRP A 16 10.78 0.29 19.39
CA TRP A 16 9.43 -0.19 19.09
C TRP A 16 8.96 -1.27 20.07
N HIS A 17 9.18 -1.05 21.36
CA HIS A 17 8.99 -2.05 22.42
C HIS A 17 7.53 -2.54 22.57
N GLU A 18 6.55 -1.78 22.11
CA GLU A 18 5.12 -2.15 22.13
C GLU A 18 4.69 -2.94 20.87
N SER A 19 5.59 -3.14 19.90
CA SER A 19 5.29 -3.87 18.68
C SER A 19 5.16 -5.38 18.93
N ALA A 20 4.17 -5.99 18.30
CA ALA A 20 4.03 -7.45 18.25
C ALA A 20 5.07 -8.14 17.34
N VAL A 21 5.89 -7.35 16.62
CA VAL A 21 6.97 -7.81 15.74
C VAL A 21 8.30 -7.65 16.46
N ASP A 22 9.10 -8.72 16.49
CA ASP A 22 10.48 -8.67 16.97
C ASP A 22 11.41 -8.08 15.89
N PHE A 23 11.79 -6.82 16.05
CA PHE A 23 12.67 -6.15 15.09
C PHE A 23 14.11 -6.66 15.09
N ASN A 24 14.48 -7.52 16.04
CA ASN A 24 15.77 -8.19 16.02
C ASN A 24 15.79 -9.47 15.19
N ASP A 25 14.62 -10.01 14.83
CA ASP A 25 14.48 -11.17 13.96
C ASP A 25 15.08 -10.92 12.56
N TYR A 26 15.75 -11.94 12.03
CA TYR A 26 16.47 -11.83 10.76
C TYR A 26 15.53 -11.64 9.55
N ARG A 27 14.32 -12.23 9.57
CA ARG A 27 13.32 -12.09 8.51
C ARG A 27 12.76 -10.67 8.53
N VAL A 28 12.43 -10.15 9.71
CA VAL A 28 11.97 -8.75 9.86
C VAL A 28 13.01 -7.79 9.30
N LYS A 29 14.28 -7.97 9.67
CA LYS A 29 15.40 -7.18 9.16
C LYS A 29 15.55 -7.28 7.64
N ALA A 30 15.36 -8.45 7.05
CA ALA A 30 15.41 -8.63 5.61
C ALA A 30 14.28 -7.85 4.90
N HIS A 31 13.05 -7.95 5.39
CA HIS A 31 11.92 -7.19 4.86
C HIS A 31 12.11 -5.67 5.04
N LEU A 32 12.62 -5.23 6.19
CA LEU A 32 12.87 -3.81 6.44
C LEU A 32 14.03 -3.28 5.59
N ALA A 33 15.09 -4.07 5.38
CA ALA A 33 16.15 -3.73 4.44
C ALA A 33 15.60 -3.61 3.01
N ALA A 34 14.74 -4.53 2.59
CA ALA A 34 14.11 -4.47 1.28
C ALA A 34 13.21 -3.23 1.11
N LEU A 35 12.52 -2.81 2.18
CA LEU A 35 11.77 -1.55 2.20
C LEU A 35 12.68 -0.33 2.04
N VAL A 36 13.83 -0.31 2.72
CA VAL A 36 14.80 0.80 2.65
C VAL A 36 15.48 0.87 1.28
N TYR A 37 15.90 -0.27 0.73
CA TYR A 37 16.62 -0.31 -0.55
C TYR A 37 15.69 -0.31 -1.77
N GLY A 38 14.37 -0.44 -1.58
CA GLY A 38 13.41 -0.54 -2.67
C GLY A 38 13.59 -1.78 -3.56
N THR A 39 14.24 -2.83 -3.05
CA THR A 39 14.51 -4.08 -3.80
C THR A 39 14.36 -5.29 -2.88
N GLY A 40 13.86 -6.42 -3.40
CA GLY A 40 13.67 -7.64 -2.61
C GLY A 40 13.17 -8.81 -3.46
N SER A 41 12.84 -9.94 -2.83
CA SER A 41 12.15 -11.04 -3.51
C SER A 41 10.67 -10.68 -3.72
N THR A 42 9.92 -11.56 -4.39
CA THR A 42 8.47 -11.37 -4.63
C THR A 42 7.72 -11.04 -3.35
N THR A 43 8.04 -11.71 -2.23
CA THR A 43 7.35 -11.47 -0.95
C THR A 43 7.68 -10.10 -0.36
N GLU A 44 8.94 -9.68 -0.35
CA GLU A 44 9.32 -8.34 0.12
C GLU A 44 8.69 -7.25 -0.75
N THR A 45 8.57 -7.48 -2.07
CA THR A 45 7.89 -6.57 -2.98
C THR A 45 6.42 -6.39 -2.61
N ILE A 46 5.70 -7.48 -2.29
CA ILE A 46 4.30 -7.40 -1.82
C ILE A 46 4.22 -6.60 -0.51
N VAL A 47 5.06 -6.92 0.48
CA VAL A 47 5.10 -6.21 1.76
C VAL A 47 5.33 -4.71 1.54
N ASN A 48 6.31 -4.34 0.70
CA ASN A 48 6.58 -2.95 0.35
C ASN A 48 5.39 -2.28 -0.33
N GLY A 49 4.70 -2.98 -1.23
CA GLY A 49 3.49 -2.48 -1.90
C GLY A 49 2.40 -2.10 -0.90
N PHE A 50 2.16 -2.92 0.11
CA PHE A 50 1.20 -2.60 1.18
C PHE A 50 1.70 -1.52 2.13
N VAL A 51 3.00 -1.47 2.43
CA VAL A 51 3.57 -0.47 3.34
C VAL A 51 3.54 0.93 2.71
N LEU A 52 3.86 1.02 1.43
CA LEU A 52 3.95 2.28 0.71
C LEU A 52 2.62 2.70 0.07
N SER A 53 1.66 1.77 -0.01
CA SER A 53 0.44 1.91 -0.80
C SER A 53 0.74 2.17 -2.27
N ASP A 54 1.69 1.40 -2.81
CA ASP A 54 2.14 1.50 -4.19
C ASP A 54 1.52 0.37 -5.04
N PRO A 55 0.60 0.71 -5.96
CA PRO A 55 -0.03 -0.29 -6.82
C PRO A 55 0.95 -0.97 -7.79
N GLN A 56 2.08 -0.34 -8.15
CA GLN A 56 3.06 -0.94 -9.06
C GLN A 56 3.74 -2.17 -8.44
N LEU A 57 3.94 -2.14 -7.12
CA LEU A 57 4.53 -3.26 -6.37
C LEU A 57 3.54 -4.40 -6.12
N LEU A 58 2.26 -4.18 -6.42
CA LEU A 58 1.21 -5.22 -6.37
C LEU A 58 0.78 -5.68 -7.77
N THR A 59 1.54 -5.32 -8.80
CA THR A 59 1.33 -5.80 -10.17
C THR A 59 1.47 -7.32 -10.24
N GLY A 60 0.68 -7.97 -11.11
CA GLY A 60 0.71 -9.43 -11.31
C GLY A 60 -0.23 -10.23 -10.41
N TYR A 61 -0.98 -9.58 -9.52
CA TYR A 61 -2.10 -10.19 -8.79
C TYR A 61 -3.44 -9.73 -9.37
N ARG A 62 -4.45 -10.59 -9.32
CA ARG A 62 -5.79 -10.23 -9.81
C ARG A 62 -6.46 -9.21 -8.93
N THR A 63 -6.16 -9.18 -7.63
CA THR A 63 -6.75 -8.21 -6.70
C THR A 63 -5.75 -7.87 -5.60
N VAL A 64 -5.93 -6.71 -4.97
CA VAL A 64 -5.20 -6.36 -3.73
C VAL A 64 -5.44 -7.41 -2.64
N GLN A 65 -6.65 -7.97 -2.56
CA GLN A 65 -6.97 -9.04 -1.61
C GLN A 65 -6.16 -10.32 -1.90
N GLU A 66 -5.98 -10.68 -3.17
CA GLU A 66 -5.15 -11.82 -3.55
C GLU A 66 -3.71 -11.61 -3.12
N ALA A 67 -3.13 -10.43 -3.41
CA ALA A 67 -1.79 -10.08 -2.96
C ALA A 67 -1.66 -10.14 -1.43
N TRP A 68 -2.66 -9.65 -0.69
CA TRP A 68 -2.69 -9.71 0.77
C TRP A 68 -2.73 -11.15 1.29
N ASN A 69 -3.53 -12.00 0.63
CA ASN A 69 -3.68 -13.40 0.98
C ASN A 69 -2.41 -14.24 0.72
N ARG A 70 -1.46 -13.75 -0.10
CA ARG A 70 -0.14 -14.37 -0.28
C ARG A 70 0.77 -14.22 0.93
N LEU A 71 0.55 -13.19 1.75
CA LEU A 71 1.33 -12.95 2.95
C LEU A 71 0.88 -13.89 4.07
N ASP A 72 1.84 -14.49 4.76
CA ASP A 72 1.58 -15.15 6.03
C ASP A 72 1.24 -14.13 7.13
N ARG A 73 0.72 -14.60 8.26
CA ARG A 73 0.29 -13.73 9.36
C ARG A 73 1.44 -12.85 9.88
N GLU A 74 2.65 -13.38 9.93
CA GLU A 74 3.82 -12.65 10.40
C GLU A 74 4.14 -11.48 9.46
N GLN A 75 4.12 -11.73 8.16
CA GLN A 75 4.35 -10.72 7.12
C GLN A 75 3.26 -9.63 7.11
N ARG A 76 2.00 -9.98 7.41
CA ARG A 76 0.93 -9.00 7.58
C ARG A 76 1.19 -8.10 8.79
N LEU A 77 1.69 -8.65 9.90
CA LEU A 77 2.12 -7.87 11.05
C LEU A 77 3.31 -6.94 10.70
N TYR A 78 4.24 -7.39 9.84
CA TYR A 78 5.32 -6.53 9.36
C TYR A 78 4.79 -5.32 8.60
N VAL A 79 3.78 -5.50 7.75
CA VAL A 79 3.14 -4.40 7.03
C VAL A 79 2.58 -3.36 8.00
N LEU A 80 1.82 -3.80 9.01
CA LEU A 80 1.24 -2.89 10.01
C LEU A 80 2.33 -2.15 10.80
N ALA A 81 3.36 -2.88 11.25
CA ALA A 81 4.47 -2.33 12.01
C ALA A 81 5.27 -1.31 11.20
N PHE A 82 5.65 -1.65 9.96
CA PHE A 82 6.44 -0.77 9.10
C PHE A 82 5.67 0.48 8.66
N ARG A 83 4.36 0.37 8.44
CA ARG A 83 3.52 1.55 8.19
C ARG A 83 3.52 2.51 9.38
N ASN A 84 3.38 1.97 10.59
CA ASN A 84 3.46 2.77 11.81
C ASN A 84 4.83 3.44 11.93
N MET A 85 5.92 2.71 11.66
CA MET A 85 7.28 3.28 11.65
C MET A 85 7.44 4.45 10.67
N LEU A 86 6.87 4.32 9.47
CA LEU A 86 6.88 5.38 8.47
C LEU A 86 5.86 6.50 8.73
N SER A 87 5.20 6.49 9.90
CA SER A 87 4.14 7.44 10.26
C SER A 87 3.02 7.51 9.22
N LYS A 88 2.76 6.39 8.54
CA LYS A 88 1.64 6.27 7.60
C LYS A 88 0.33 6.27 8.39
N ARG A 89 -0.74 6.71 7.74
CA ARG A 89 -2.08 6.67 8.32
C ARG A 89 -2.43 5.25 8.78
N PHE A 90 -2.95 5.15 10.01
CA PHE A 90 -3.57 3.92 10.49
C PHE A 90 -4.86 3.68 9.70
N LEU A 91 -4.91 2.54 9.02
CA LEU A 91 -6.03 2.20 8.14
C LEU A 91 -7.06 1.34 8.86
N GLY A 92 -6.64 0.45 9.76
CA GLY A 92 -7.50 -0.51 10.44
C GLY A 92 -6.74 -1.79 10.76
N GLU A 93 -7.49 -2.81 11.19
CA GLU A 93 -6.97 -4.15 11.48
C GLU A 93 -6.87 -5.04 10.22
N GLU A 94 -6.26 -6.23 10.38
CA GLU A 94 -5.90 -7.14 9.28
C GLU A 94 -7.06 -7.55 8.37
N GLU A 95 -8.28 -7.72 8.92
CA GLU A 95 -9.42 -8.30 8.20
C GLU A 95 -9.84 -7.46 6.99
N ASN A 96 -9.85 -6.14 7.12
CA ASN A 96 -10.25 -5.21 6.06
C ASN A 96 -9.06 -4.47 5.43
N PHE A 97 -7.84 -4.85 5.81
CA PHE A 97 -6.65 -4.06 5.53
C PHE A 97 -6.40 -3.86 4.03
N ALA A 98 -6.54 -4.92 3.24
CA ALA A 98 -6.37 -4.86 1.79
C ALA A 98 -7.33 -3.86 1.11
N HIS A 99 -8.59 -3.83 1.55
CA HIS A 99 -9.58 -2.88 1.05
C HIS A 99 -9.23 -1.44 1.41
N LEU A 100 -8.79 -1.21 2.64
CA LEU A 100 -8.42 0.11 3.11
C LEU A 100 -7.16 0.64 2.40
N VAL A 101 -6.19 -0.23 2.12
CA VAL A 101 -5.01 0.12 1.32
C VAL A 101 -5.39 0.47 -0.11
N TYR A 102 -6.28 -0.30 -0.75
CA TYR A 102 -6.78 0.04 -2.07
C TYR A 102 -7.49 1.41 -2.08
N SER A 103 -8.29 1.68 -1.05
CA SER A 103 -8.97 2.97 -0.90
C SER A 103 -7.98 4.12 -0.70
N GLU A 104 -6.89 3.90 0.03
CA GLU A 104 -5.79 4.86 0.16
C GLU A 104 -5.07 5.09 -1.18
N MET A 105 -4.82 4.04 -1.97
CA MET A 105 -4.23 4.16 -3.31
C MET A 105 -5.09 5.04 -4.23
N VAL A 106 -6.41 4.79 -4.25
CA VAL A 106 -7.36 5.58 -5.05
C VAL A 106 -7.42 7.02 -4.57
N LEU A 107 -7.40 7.24 -3.24
CA LEU A 107 -7.37 8.58 -2.67
C LEU A 107 -6.09 9.33 -3.08
N ASN A 108 -4.92 8.69 -3.01
CA ASN A 108 -3.65 9.31 -3.41
C ASN A 108 -3.67 9.71 -4.89
N ALA A 109 -4.11 8.81 -5.77
CA ALA A 109 -4.26 9.11 -7.20
C ALA A 109 -5.27 10.25 -7.46
N PHE A 110 -6.36 10.30 -6.68
CA PHE A 110 -7.32 11.39 -6.76
C PHE A 110 -6.71 12.73 -6.35
N MET A 111 -5.93 12.77 -5.27
CA MET A 111 -5.22 13.98 -4.84
C MET A 111 -4.22 14.45 -5.90
N GLU A 112 -3.47 13.54 -6.53
CA GLU A 112 -2.57 13.89 -7.65
C GLU A 112 -3.32 14.50 -8.85
N ILE A 113 -4.52 14.00 -9.17
CA ILE A 113 -5.37 14.57 -10.23
C ILE A 113 -5.84 15.97 -9.84
N LEU A 114 -6.26 16.17 -8.59
CA LEU A 114 -6.68 17.47 -8.08
C LEU A 114 -5.54 18.48 -8.16
N GLU A 115 -4.37 18.16 -7.60
CA GLU A 115 -3.19 19.05 -7.60
C GLU A 115 -2.82 19.48 -9.02
N ARG A 116 -2.75 18.54 -9.98
CA ARG A 116 -2.49 18.87 -11.39
C ARG A 116 -3.56 19.78 -11.99
N TYR A 117 -4.82 19.59 -11.62
CA TYR A 117 -5.91 20.41 -12.12
C TYR A 117 -5.83 21.84 -11.55
N GLU A 118 -5.56 21.98 -10.25
CA GLU A 118 -5.34 23.27 -9.59
C GLU A 118 -4.19 24.03 -10.26
N GLU A 119 -3.03 23.37 -10.45
CA GLU A 119 -1.87 23.95 -11.11
C GLU A 119 -2.15 24.41 -12.55
N THR A 120 -2.92 23.61 -13.31
CA THR A 120 -3.21 23.90 -14.72
C THR A 120 -4.25 25.01 -14.89
N ASN A 121 -5.23 25.10 -13.98
CA ASN A 121 -6.38 26.01 -14.13
C ASN A 121 -6.31 27.22 -13.20
N GLY A 122 -5.37 27.26 -12.26
CA GLY A 122 -5.21 28.34 -11.29
C GLY A 122 -6.40 28.48 -10.34
N VAL A 123 -7.01 27.35 -9.94
CA VAL A 123 -8.16 27.28 -9.04
C VAL A 123 -7.80 26.46 -7.80
N GLU A 124 -8.46 26.74 -6.68
CA GLU A 124 -8.36 25.90 -5.48
C GLU A 124 -9.38 24.74 -5.53
N TRP A 125 -9.08 23.63 -4.88
CA TRP A 125 -9.88 22.40 -4.88
C TRP A 125 -11.32 22.65 -4.41
N ALA A 126 -11.50 23.57 -3.46
CA ALA A 126 -12.78 23.96 -2.92
C ALA A 126 -13.70 24.63 -3.96
N GLU A 127 -13.12 25.18 -5.04
CA GLU A 127 -13.84 25.83 -6.12
C GLU A 127 -14.21 24.87 -7.26
N ILE A 128 -13.64 23.65 -7.25
CA ILE A 128 -13.89 22.64 -8.27
C ILE A 128 -15.32 22.10 -8.11
N PRO A 129 -16.18 22.16 -9.14
CA PRO A 129 -17.53 21.64 -9.08
C PRO A 129 -17.59 20.15 -8.73
N MET A 130 -18.57 19.75 -7.93
CA MET A 130 -18.75 18.36 -7.47
C MET A 130 -18.80 17.33 -8.61
N ASN A 131 -19.41 17.67 -9.76
CA ASN A 131 -19.44 16.80 -10.92
C ASN A 131 -18.05 16.56 -11.54
N ALA A 132 -17.14 17.54 -11.46
CA ALA A 132 -15.75 17.38 -11.87
C ALA A 132 -14.98 16.52 -10.86
N GLN A 133 -15.18 16.74 -9.56
CA GLN A 133 -14.59 15.91 -8.50
C GLN A 133 -15.01 14.43 -8.63
N LEU A 134 -16.29 14.16 -8.91
CA LEU A 134 -16.80 12.81 -9.16
C LEU A 134 -16.15 12.15 -10.39
N ARG A 135 -15.86 12.93 -11.44
CA ARG A 135 -15.14 12.44 -12.61
C ARG A 135 -13.68 12.10 -12.27
N PHE A 136 -13.00 12.97 -11.53
CA PHE A 136 -11.62 12.73 -11.08
C PHE A 136 -11.51 11.51 -10.17
N ALA A 137 -12.48 11.29 -9.27
CA ALA A 137 -12.52 10.09 -8.45
C ALA A 137 -12.65 8.80 -9.28
N ARG A 138 -13.46 8.82 -10.35
CA ARG A 138 -13.57 7.70 -11.29
C ARG A 138 -12.28 7.48 -12.06
N GLU A 139 -11.65 8.57 -12.52
CA GLU A 139 -10.36 8.53 -13.22
C GLU A 139 -9.26 7.95 -12.32
N ALA A 140 -9.17 8.40 -11.07
CA ALA A 140 -8.24 7.87 -10.07
C ALA A 140 -8.43 6.35 -9.87
N LYS A 141 -9.69 5.91 -9.73
CA LYS A 141 -10.00 4.48 -9.60
C LYS A 141 -9.50 3.71 -10.83
N THR A 142 -9.82 4.18 -12.03
CA THR A 142 -9.36 3.55 -13.29
C THR A 142 -7.84 3.49 -13.35
N MET A 143 -7.13 4.54 -12.97
CA MET A 143 -5.66 4.56 -12.94
C MET A 143 -5.07 3.51 -11.99
N ILE A 144 -5.70 3.27 -10.84
CA ILE A 144 -5.27 2.23 -9.90
C ILE A 144 -5.60 0.83 -10.44
N ASP A 145 -6.80 0.66 -10.99
CA ASP A 145 -7.23 -0.59 -11.61
C ASP A 145 -6.31 -1.00 -12.78
N GLU A 146 -5.88 -0.05 -13.61
CA GLU A 146 -4.93 -0.26 -14.72
C GLU A 146 -3.50 -0.56 -14.28
N LYS A 147 -3.17 -0.33 -13.00
CA LYS A 147 -1.87 -0.73 -12.43
C LYS A 147 -1.97 -2.10 -11.77
N ILE A 148 -3.14 -2.46 -11.23
CA ILE A 148 -3.41 -3.75 -10.61
C ILE A 148 -4.06 -4.64 -11.69
N VAL A 149 -3.27 -5.02 -12.69
CA VAL A 149 -3.76 -5.76 -13.85
C VAL A 149 -3.67 -7.26 -13.60
N SER A 150 -4.80 -7.98 -13.75
CA SER A 150 -4.77 -9.40 -14.03
C SER A 150 -4.34 -9.61 -15.48
N GLU A 151 -3.50 -10.61 -15.77
CA GLU A 151 -3.15 -10.98 -17.16
C GLU A 151 -4.38 -11.35 -18.03
N ASP A 152 -5.58 -11.45 -17.44
CA ASP A 152 -6.82 -11.90 -18.09
C ASP A 152 -7.98 -10.88 -18.13
N ASN A 153 -7.77 -9.59 -17.79
CA ASN A 153 -8.80 -8.53 -17.85
C ASN A 153 -10.11 -8.83 -17.06
N SER A 154 -10.05 -9.62 -15.99
CA SER A 154 -11.21 -9.92 -15.14
C SER A 154 -11.53 -8.78 -14.16
N LEU A 155 -12.82 -8.60 -13.82
CA LEU A 155 -13.31 -7.54 -12.94
C LEU A 155 -12.65 -7.59 -11.55
N LEU A 156 -11.96 -6.50 -11.18
CA LEU A 156 -11.19 -6.34 -9.95
C LEU A 156 -12.03 -6.31 -8.65
N TRP A 157 -13.33 -6.04 -8.75
CA TRP A 157 -14.29 -6.20 -7.65
C TRP A 157 -15.73 -6.21 -8.15
N GLU A 158 -16.57 -7.05 -7.55
CA GLU A 158 -18.02 -7.00 -7.65
C GLU A 158 -18.55 -6.79 -6.23
N ILE A 159 -19.37 -5.75 -6.02
CA ILE A 159 -19.99 -5.47 -4.71
C ILE A 159 -20.94 -6.64 -4.42
N ARG A 160 -20.46 -7.66 -3.70
CA ARG A 160 -21.36 -8.58 -3.03
C ARG A 160 -21.85 -7.86 -1.79
N LYS A 161 -23.04 -7.29 -1.87
CA LYS A 161 -23.84 -7.12 -0.66
C LYS A 161 -23.93 -8.50 -0.04
N GLU A 162 -23.44 -8.63 1.19
CA GLU A 162 -23.87 -9.76 2.00
C GLU A 162 -25.38 -9.65 2.11
N ASP A 163 -26.08 -10.62 1.53
CA ASP A 163 -27.49 -10.82 1.82
C ASP A 163 -27.57 -11.26 3.29
N GLU A 164 -28.06 -10.36 4.15
CA GLU A 164 -28.65 -10.74 5.45
C GLU A 164 -29.98 -11.47 5.23
#